data_AF-A0A9D8K8P6-F1
#
_entry.id   AF-A0A9D8K8P6-F1
#
_cell.length_a   1.000
_cell.length_b   1.000
_cell.length_c   1.000
_cell.angle_alpha   90.00
_cell.angle_beta   90.00
_cell.angle_gamma   90.00
#
_symmetry.space_group_name_H-M   'P 1'
#
loop_
_entity.id
_entity.type
_entity.pdbx_description
1 polymer ?
#
loop_
_entity_poly.entity_id
_entity_poly.type
_entity_poly.pdbx_seq_one_letter_code
_entity_poly.pdbx_strand_id
1 'polypeptide(L)'
;EHLGLPNPEDVRNGLIAYKIAAHAADIARHRPGARDRDDELSRARYAFDWNKQFALSLDPDRAREYHDETLPADIYKQAEFCSMCGPKHCPMQTKITDQDLEQLQEVLASQASLA
;
A
#
# COMPACT_ATOMS: atom_id res chain seq x y z
N GLU A 1 19.63 1.00 -21.33
CA GLU A 1 20.92 0.28 -21.38
C GLU A 1 21.18 -0.23 -22.79
N HIS A 2 22.44 -0.33 -23.25
CA HIS A 2 22.82 -0.65 -24.64
C HIS A 2 22.29 0.30 -25.74
N LEU A 3 21.79 1.48 -25.37
CA LEU A 3 21.16 2.44 -26.32
C LEU A 3 21.79 3.84 -26.28
N GLY A 4 22.30 4.27 -25.13
CA GLY A 4 22.84 5.61 -24.94
C GLY A 4 23.27 5.86 -23.50
N LEU A 5 23.85 7.04 -23.25
CA LEU A 5 24.19 7.48 -21.90
C LEU A 5 22.93 7.84 -21.12
N PRO A 6 22.83 7.43 -19.84
CA PRO A 6 21.65 7.71 -19.02
C PRO A 6 21.56 9.19 -18.66
N ASN A 7 20.33 9.72 -18.66
CA ASN A 7 20.01 11.01 -18.06
C ASN A 7 19.72 10.86 -16.54
N PRO A 8 19.51 11.95 -15.78
CA PRO A 8 19.26 11.87 -14.33
C PRO A 8 18.05 10.99 -13.93
N GLU A 9 16.99 10.98 -14.73
CA GLU A 9 15.80 10.17 -14.47
C GLU A 9 16.07 8.68 -14.73
N ASP A 10 16.86 8.36 -15.76
CA ASP A 10 17.32 6.98 -16.00
C ASP A 10 18.15 6.46 -14.81
N VAL A 11 19.01 7.32 -14.24
CA VAL A 11 19.81 6.99 -13.05
C VAL A 11 18.91 6.75 -11.84
N ARG A 12 17.93 7.62 -11.58
CA ARG A 12 16.96 7.45 -10.49
C ARG A 12 16.22 6.12 -10.61
N ASN A 13 15.65 5.84 -11.79
CA ASN A 13 14.90 4.61 -12.05
C ASN A 13 15.77 3.36 -11.90
N GLY A 14 17.01 3.38 -12.40
CA GLY A 14 17.97 2.29 -12.22
C GLY A 14 18.31 2.03 -10.76
N LEU A 15 18.57 3.09 -9.97
CA LEU A 15 18.87 2.98 -8.54
C LEU A 15 17.70 2.41 -7.74
N ILE A 16 16.47 2.89 -7.99
CA ILE A 16 15.28 2.39 -7.29
C ILE A 16 15.01 0.93 -7.68
N ALA A 17 15.12 0.57 -8.97
CA ALA A 17 14.96 -0.81 -9.42
C ALA A 17 15.94 -1.78 -8.72
N TYR A 18 17.22 -1.39 -8.60
CA TYR A 18 18.21 -2.20 -7.89
C TYR A 18 17.98 -2.26 -6.37
N LYS A 19 17.53 -1.16 -5.75
CA LYS A 19 17.13 -1.17 -4.32
C LYS A 19 15.98 -2.13 -4.06
N ILE A 20 14.98 -2.17 -4.94
CA ILE A 20 13.87 -3.14 -4.86
C ILE A 20 14.42 -4.57 -4.96
N ALA A 21 15.27 -4.85 -5.96
CA ALA A 21 15.82 -6.20 -6.16
C ALA A 21 16.67 -6.67 -4.96
N ALA A 22 17.53 -5.80 -4.43
CA ALA A 22 18.35 -6.09 -3.27
C ALA A 22 17.50 -6.36 -2.02
N HIS A 23 16.50 -5.52 -1.76
CA HIS A 23 15.57 -5.69 -0.65
C HIS A 23 14.75 -6.98 -0.74
N ALA A 24 14.25 -7.30 -1.93
CA ALA A 24 13.54 -8.56 -2.18
C ALA A 24 14.43 -9.78 -1.90
N ALA A 25 15.71 -9.71 -2.29
CA ALA A 25 16.69 -10.76 -1.99
C ALA A 25 16.96 -10.86 -0.48
N ASP A 26 17.02 -9.75 0.24
CA ASP A 26 17.21 -9.72 1.70
C ASP A 26 16.04 -10.39 2.44
N ILE A 27 14.79 -10.14 2.00
CA ILE A 27 13.60 -10.83 2.51
C ILE A 27 13.67 -12.34 2.21
N ALA A 28 13.95 -12.71 0.95
CA ALA A 28 13.99 -14.12 0.53
C ALA A 28 15.08 -14.92 1.25
N ARG A 29 16.16 -14.26 1.67
CA ARG A 29 17.24 -14.85 2.47
C ARG A 29 16.98 -14.82 3.98
N HIS A 30 15.81 -14.36 4.41
CA HIS A 30 15.42 -14.22 5.81
C HIS A 30 16.43 -13.42 6.65
N ARG A 31 16.99 -12.33 6.09
CA ARG A 31 17.89 -11.47 6.87
C ARG A 31 17.12 -10.83 8.03
N PRO A 32 17.66 -10.81 9.26
CA PRO A 32 16.99 -10.19 10.40
C PRO A 32 16.61 -8.74 10.12
N GLY A 33 15.35 -8.38 10.40
CA GLY A 33 14.80 -7.04 10.21
C GLY A 33 14.51 -6.63 8.76
N ALA A 34 14.78 -7.49 7.77
CA ALA A 34 14.56 -7.14 6.35
C ALA A 34 13.09 -6.86 6.01
N ARG A 35 12.14 -7.40 6.78
CA ARG A 35 10.70 -7.22 6.56
C ARG A 35 10.10 -6.07 7.38
N ASP A 36 10.83 -5.52 8.35
CA ASP A 36 10.27 -4.57 9.31
C ASP A 36 9.71 -3.32 8.59
N ARG A 37 10.46 -2.79 7.61
CA ARG A 37 10.01 -1.64 6.79
C ARG A 37 8.74 -1.97 6.01
N ASP A 38 8.64 -3.15 5.43
CA ASP A 38 7.48 -3.59 4.62
C ASP A 38 6.23 -3.73 5.49
N ASP A 39 6.39 -4.30 6.68
CA ASP A 39 5.29 -4.44 7.63
C ASP A 39 4.86 -3.07 8.17
N GLU A 40 5.78 -2.15 8.48
CA GLU A 40 5.45 -0.78 8.86
C GLU A 40 4.76 0.01 7.73
N LEU A 41 5.25 -0.10 6.50
CA LEU A 41 4.66 0.53 5.33
C LEU A 41 3.24 -0.01 5.10
N SER A 42 3.06 -1.33 5.23
CA SER A 42 1.76 -1.98 5.06
C SER A 42 0.77 -1.57 6.16
N ARG A 43 1.22 -1.42 7.41
CA ARG A 43 0.39 -0.87 8.49
C ARG A 43 -0.01 0.59 8.23
N ALA A 44 0.93 1.43 7.77
CA ALA A 44 0.64 2.81 7.39
C ALA A 44 -0.39 2.88 6.25
N ARG A 45 -0.25 2.02 5.24
CA ARG A 45 -1.20 1.89 4.12
C ARG A 45 -2.59 1.52 4.59
N TYR A 46 -2.72 0.51 5.44
CA TYR A 46 -4.01 0.07 5.96
C TYR A 46 -4.68 1.13 6.87
N ALA A 47 -3.87 1.87 7.62
CA ALA A 47 -4.33 2.97 8.47
C ALA A 47 -4.59 4.28 7.71
N PHE A 48 -4.39 4.30 6.38
CA PHE A 48 -4.48 5.50 5.54
C PHE A 48 -3.58 6.66 5.99
N ASP A 49 -2.46 6.34 6.64
CA ASP A 49 -1.40 7.31 6.95
C ASP A 49 -0.54 7.51 5.69
N TRP A 50 -1.06 8.31 4.77
CA TRP A 50 -0.44 8.58 3.47
C TRP A 50 0.97 9.14 3.62
N ASN A 51 1.18 10.07 4.55
CA ASN A 51 2.48 10.70 4.74
C ASN A 51 3.52 9.71 5.28
N LYS A 52 3.14 8.84 6.22
CA LYS A 52 4.03 7.76 6.68
C LYS A 52 4.27 6.72 5.59
N GLN A 53 3.26 6.36 4.80
CA GLN A 53 3.41 5.45 3.66
C GLN A 53 4.42 6.00 2.64
N PHE A 54 4.35 7.29 2.30
CA PHE A 54 5.32 7.92 1.41
C PHE A 54 6.72 7.91 2.00
N ALA A 55 6.86 8.32 3.27
CA ALA A 55 8.15 8.40 3.95
C ALA A 55 8.87 7.02 4.06
N LEU A 56 8.11 5.93 4.20
CA LEU A 56 8.65 4.57 4.27
C LEU A 56 8.94 3.94 2.90
N SER A 57 8.49 4.55 1.81
CA SER A 57 8.76 4.05 0.46
C SER A 57 10.22 4.25 0.05
N LEU A 58 10.67 3.51 -0.97
CA LEU A 58 12.03 3.64 -1.50
C LEU A 58 12.26 4.96 -2.25
N ASP A 59 11.17 5.60 -2.70
CA ASP A 59 11.17 6.88 -3.40
C ASP A 59 9.94 7.72 -2.95
N PRO A 60 10.06 8.43 -1.80
CA PRO A 60 8.95 9.18 -1.21
C PRO A 60 8.37 10.26 -2.12
N ASP A 61 9.22 10.92 -2.91
CA ASP A 61 8.79 11.99 -3.80
C ASP A 61 7.94 11.42 -4.94
N ARG A 62 8.36 10.30 -5.55
CA ARG A 62 7.60 9.62 -6.60
C ARG A 62 6.27 9.07 -6.08
N ALA A 63 6.26 8.51 -4.88
CA ALA A 63 5.04 7.98 -4.27
C ALA A 63 4.00 9.09 -4.02
N ARG A 64 4.46 10.28 -3.58
CA ARG A 64 3.62 11.46 -3.40
C ARG A 64 3.15 12.02 -4.73
N GLU A 65 4.05 12.16 -5.70
CA GLU A 65 3.76 12.62 -7.06
C GLU A 65 2.58 11.83 -7.67
N TYR A 66 2.65 10.49 -7.65
CA TYR A 66 1.61 9.64 -8.24
C TYR A 66 0.26 9.70 -7.52
N HIS A 67 0.25 9.87 -6.20
CA HIS A 67 -1.00 10.11 -5.48
C HIS A 67 -1.60 11.47 -5.89
N ASP A 68 -0.75 12.49 -5.95
CA ASP A 68 -1.14 13.89 -6.10
C ASP A 68 -1.53 14.25 -7.54
N GLU A 69 -1.13 13.46 -8.53
CA GLU A 69 -1.60 13.55 -9.92
C GLU A 69 -3.13 13.59 -10.02
N THR A 70 -3.84 12.91 -9.11
CA THR A 70 -5.30 12.84 -9.12
C THR A 70 -5.95 13.43 -7.87
N LEU A 71 -5.23 13.47 -6.74
CA LEU A 71 -5.72 13.97 -5.45
C LEU A 71 -4.71 14.96 -4.83
N PRO A 72 -4.48 16.13 -5.44
CA PRO A 72 -3.37 17.02 -5.09
C PRO A 72 -3.57 17.75 -3.75
N ALA A 73 -4.81 17.98 -3.32
CA ALA A 73 -5.08 18.74 -2.10
C ALA A 73 -4.63 17.98 -0.85
N ASP A 74 -4.04 18.69 0.12
CA ASP A 74 -3.52 18.10 1.37
C ASP A 74 -4.58 17.37 2.19
N ILE A 75 -5.84 17.76 2.06
CA ILE A 75 -6.98 17.07 2.70
C ILE A 75 -7.05 15.59 2.32
N TYR A 76 -6.60 15.21 1.11
CA TYR A 76 -6.64 13.83 0.65
C TYR A 76 -5.58 12.96 1.31
N LYS A 77 -4.58 13.54 1.99
CA LYS A 77 -3.62 12.79 2.82
C LYS A 77 -4.24 12.29 4.14
N GLN A 78 -5.49 12.65 4.40
CA GLN A 78 -6.30 12.13 5.51
C GLN A 78 -7.47 11.26 5.01
N ALA A 79 -7.59 11.08 3.68
CA ALA A 79 -8.69 10.33 3.11
C ALA A 79 -8.48 8.82 3.27
N GLU A 80 -9.53 8.10 3.68
CA GLU A 80 -9.55 6.63 3.73
C GLU A 80 -9.82 6.00 2.35
N PHE A 81 -9.31 6.60 1.27
CA PHE A 81 -9.40 6.09 -0.10
C PHE A 81 -8.36 6.76 -1.01
N CYS A 82 -8.19 6.21 -2.22
CA CYS A 82 -7.48 6.87 -3.33
C CYS A 82 -8.34 6.90 -4.59
N SER A 83 -7.85 7.53 -5.64
CA SER A 83 -8.55 7.68 -6.93
C SER A 83 -8.82 6.35 -7.64
N MET A 84 -8.07 5.28 -7.32
CA MET A 84 -8.24 3.97 -7.98
C MET A 84 -9.61 3.34 -7.73
N CYS A 85 -10.13 3.42 -6.51
CA CYS A 85 -11.43 2.82 -6.14
C CYS A 85 -12.46 3.87 -5.69
N GLY A 86 -11.98 5.05 -5.31
CA GLY A 86 -12.82 6.11 -4.76
C GLY A 86 -13.38 5.80 -3.36
N PRO A 87 -14.17 6.73 -2.80
CA PRO A 87 -14.59 6.72 -1.40
C PRO A 87 -15.63 5.67 -1.02
N LYS A 88 -16.20 4.93 -1.98
CA LYS A 88 -17.26 3.95 -1.74
C LYS A 88 -16.84 2.50 -1.94
N HIS A 89 -15.70 2.28 -2.60
CA HIS A 89 -15.29 0.96 -3.06
C HIS A 89 -13.87 0.61 -2.64
N CYS A 90 -13.28 1.37 -1.71
CA CYS A 90 -11.97 1.02 -1.17
C CYS A 90 -12.09 -0.21 -0.27
N PRO A 91 -11.46 -1.35 -0.62
CA PRO A 91 -11.58 -2.57 0.17
C PRO A 91 -10.96 -2.45 1.57
N MET A 92 -9.96 -1.57 1.73
CA MET A 92 -9.34 -1.32 3.04
C MET A 92 -10.21 -0.49 3.98
N GLN A 93 -11.22 0.21 3.45
CA GLN A 93 -12.19 0.97 4.24
C GLN A 93 -13.25 0.05 4.87
N THR A 94 -13.56 -1.09 4.23
CA THR A 94 -14.47 -2.10 4.75
C THR A 94 -13.80 -2.85 5.90
N LYS A 95 -13.76 -2.21 7.08
CA LYS A 95 -13.33 -2.82 8.33
C LYS A 95 -14.42 -3.80 8.75
N ILE A 96 -14.30 -5.06 8.35
CA ILE A 96 -15.11 -6.14 8.90
C ILE A 96 -14.68 -6.33 10.35
N THR A 97 -15.61 -6.15 11.28
CA THR A 97 -15.41 -6.38 12.70
C THR A 97 -15.76 -7.82 13.09
N ASP A 98 -15.29 -8.29 14.24
CA ASP A 98 -15.69 -9.60 14.79
C ASP A 98 -17.22 -9.68 14.97
N GLN A 99 -17.86 -8.56 15.33
CA GLN A 99 -19.32 -8.46 15.44
C GLN A 99 -20.00 -8.62 14.07
N ASP A 100 -19.44 -8.07 12.99
CA ASP A 100 -19.97 -8.26 11.65
C ASP A 100 -19.87 -9.73 11.21
N LEU A 101 -18.82 -10.43 11.64
CA LEU A 101 -18.65 -11.87 11.39
C LEU A 101 -19.62 -12.72 12.19
N GLU A 102 -19.82 -12.41 13.47
CA GLU A 102 -20.80 -13.07 14.35
C GLU A 102 -22.23 -12.93 13.78
N GLN A 103 -22.62 -11.72 13.36
CA GLN A 103 -23.90 -11.48 12.71
C GLN A 103 -24.04 -12.30 11.41
N LEU A 104 -22.98 -12.40 10.61
CA LEU A 104 -22.99 -13.22 9.40
C LEU A 104 -23.19 -14.71 9.73
N GLN A 105 -22.55 -15.20 10.79
CA GLN A 105 -22.70 -16.59 11.26
C GLN A 105 -24.14 -16.88 11.72
N GLU A 106 -24.77 -15.97 12.45
CA GLU A 106 -26.17 -16.09 12.87
C GLU A 106 -27.12 -16.15 11.67
N VAL A 107 -26.92 -15.27 10.69
CA VAL A 107 -27.71 -15.27 9.44
C VAL A 107 -27.53 -16.59 8.69
N LEU A 108 -26.30 -17.07 8.52
CA LEU A 108 -26.02 -18.35 7.85
C LEU A 108 -26.65 -19.55 8.58
N ALA A 109 -26.58 -19.56 9.92
CA ALA A 109 -27.21 -20.60 10.74
C ALA A 109 -28.74 -20.60 10.60
N SER A 110 -29.37 -19.41 10.57
CA SER A 110 -30.83 -19.30 10.37
C SER A 110 -31.26 -19.77 8.97
N GLN A 111 -30.48 -19.49 7.93
CA GLN A 111 -30.76 -19.96 6.56
C GLN A 111 -30.57 -21.47 6.41
N ALA A 112 -29.57 -22.05 7.08
CA ALA A 112 -29.37 -23.50 7.12
C ALA A 112 -30.50 -24.24 7.85
N SER A 113 -31.21 -23.57 8.78
CA SER A 113 -32.37 -24.15 9.48
C SER A 113 -33.68 -24.12 8.67
N LEU A 114 -33.72 -23.35 7.59
CA LEU A 114 -34.88 -23.18 6.70
C LEU A 114 -34.81 -24.04 5.42
N ALA A 115 -33.71 -24.75 5.20
CA ALA A 115 -33.47 -25.68 4.09
C ALA A 115 -33.59 -27.14 4.57
#